data_AF-A0A4Q2SZ05-F1
#
_entry.id   AF-A0A4Q2SZ05-F1
#
_cell.length_a   1.000
_cell.length_b   1.000
_cell.length_c   1.000
_cell.angle_alpha   90.00
_cell.angle_beta   90.00
_cell.angle_gamma   90.00
#
_symmetry.space_group_name_H-M   'P 1'
#
loop_
_entity.id
_entity.type
_entity.pdbx_description
1 polymer ?
#
loop_
_entity_poly.entity_id
_entity_poly.type
_entity_poly.pdbx_seq_one_letter_code
_entity_poly.pdbx_strand_id
1 'polypeptide(L)'
;MASPSNSKFYSAFSLAAALGAAAVAKKGLNTSWRAATGKNPPANPADPDVSLPEAIMWAALSGTLIGVARMLATRRAATYYAKSTGHLPPQLQKDGQDAKNAPAPTS
;
A
#
# COMPACT_ATOMS: atom_id res chain seq x y z
N MET A 1 11.41 -13.59 23.85
CA MET A 1 12.36 -14.65 23.43
C MET A 1 11.92 -15.15 22.06
N ALA A 2 12.57 -14.72 20.97
CA ALA A 2 12.25 -15.18 19.61
C ALA A 2 13.03 -16.47 19.33
N SER A 3 12.33 -17.58 19.10
CA SER A 3 12.94 -18.92 19.01
C SER A 3 13.83 -19.09 17.77
N PRO A 4 15.00 -19.77 17.86
CA PRO A 4 16.11 -19.59 16.91
C PRO A 4 16.14 -20.55 15.70
N SER A 5 15.13 -21.41 15.49
CA SER A 5 15.23 -22.49 14.47
C SER A 5 14.18 -22.43 13.34
N ASN A 6 13.30 -21.41 13.33
CA ASN A 6 12.21 -21.26 12.34
C ASN A 6 12.42 -20.08 11.36
N SER A 7 13.55 -19.37 11.45
CA SER A 7 13.76 -18.09 10.76
C SER A 7 14.13 -18.23 9.28
N LYS A 8 14.91 -19.25 8.88
CA LYS A 8 15.40 -19.39 7.49
C LYS A 8 14.30 -19.72 6.49
N PHE A 9 13.41 -20.65 6.84
CA PHE A 9 12.24 -20.97 6.00
C PHE A 9 11.27 -19.80 5.92
N TYR A 10 11.01 -19.13 7.05
CA TYR A 10 10.17 -17.94 7.06
C TYR A 10 10.78 -16.79 6.24
N SER A 11 12.10 -16.57 6.32
CA SER A 11 12.82 -15.58 5.51
C SER A 11 12.84 -15.94 4.02
N ALA A 12 13.05 -17.21 3.67
CA ALA A 12 13.00 -17.66 2.27
C ALA A 12 11.60 -17.52 1.69
N PHE A 13 10.58 -17.91 2.46
CA PHE A 13 9.18 -17.77 2.07
C PHE A 13 8.78 -16.30 1.94
N SER A 14 9.16 -15.43 2.89
CA SER A 14 8.85 -14.00 2.81
C SER A 14 9.54 -13.32 1.64
N LEU A 15 10.80 -13.69 1.33
CA LEU A 15 11.49 -13.25 0.14
C LEU A 15 10.76 -13.71 -1.13
N ALA A 16 10.41 -14.99 -1.24
CA ALA A 16 9.67 -15.52 -2.39
C ALA A 16 8.31 -14.83 -2.56
N ALA A 17 7.59 -14.60 -1.47
CA ALA A 17 6.32 -13.88 -1.47
C ALA A 17 6.49 -12.43 -1.92
N ALA A 18 7.54 -11.73 -1.43
CA ALA A 18 7.85 -10.36 -1.83
C ALA A 18 8.20 -10.29 -3.33
N LEU A 19 9.01 -11.22 -3.84
CA LEU A 19 9.35 -11.30 -5.26
C LEU A 19 8.11 -11.59 -6.12
N GLY A 20 7.24 -12.51 -5.69
CA GLY A 20 5.98 -12.80 -6.35
C GLY A 20 5.04 -11.59 -6.39
N ALA A 21 4.87 -10.91 -5.26
CA ALA A 21 4.08 -9.68 -5.17
C ALA A 21 4.64 -8.58 -6.07
N ALA A 22 5.96 -8.39 -6.11
CA ALA A 22 6.63 -7.44 -6.98
C ALA A 22 6.40 -7.77 -8.47
N ALA A 23 6.48 -9.04 -8.86
CA ALA A 23 6.23 -9.46 -10.24
C ALA A 23 4.78 -9.21 -10.67
N VAL A 24 3.81 -9.52 -9.80
CA VAL A 24 2.38 -9.25 -10.07
C VAL A 24 2.11 -7.75 -10.14
N ALA A 25 2.64 -6.96 -9.22
CA ALA A 25 2.53 -5.51 -9.22
C ALA A 25 3.09 -4.90 -10.51
N LYS A 26 4.30 -5.32 -10.92
CA LYS A 26 4.94 -4.88 -12.17
C LYS A 26 4.08 -5.22 -13.39
N LYS A 27 3.51 -6.43 -13.46
CA LYS A 27 2.63 -6.83 -14.55
C LYS A 27 1.33 -6.01 -14.59
N GLY A 28 0.74 -5.77 -13.41
CA GLY A 28 -0.45 -4.93 -13.27
C GLY A 28 -0.21 -3.50 -13.74
N LEU A 29 0.87 -2.87 -13.25
CA LEU A 29 1.29 -1.53 -13.66
C LEU A 29 1.57 -1.45 -15.17
N ASN A 30 2.28 -2.44 -15.73
CA ASN A 30 2.56 -2.44 -17.17
C ASN A 30 1.29 -2.58 -18.00
N THR A 31 0.33 -3.37 -17.52
CA THR A 31 -0.95 -3.60 -18.21
C THR A 31 -1.82 -2.36 -18.14
N SER A 32 -1.96 -1.73 -16.96
CA SER A 32 -2.73 -0.50 -16.80
C SER A 32 -2.15 0.64 -17.61
N TRP A 33 -0.82 0.77 -17.66
CA TRP A 33 -0.14 1.78 -18.47
C TRP A 33 -0.35 1.59 -19.96
N ARG A 34 -0.17 0.36 -20.46
CA ARG A 34 -0.44 0.03 -21.87
C ARG A 34 -1.91 0.25 -22.22
N ALA A 35 -2.84 -0.10 -21.34
CA ALA A 35 -4.26 0.12 -21.56
C ALA A 35 -4.62 1.62 -21.62
N ALA A 36 -4.01 2.44 -20.76
CA ALA A 36 -4.29 3.87 -20.71
C ALA A 36 -3.59 4.67 -21.83
N THR A 37 -2.35 4.32 -22.17
CA THR A 37 -1.51 5.13 -23.07
C THR A 37 -1.26 4.50 -24.45
N GLY A 38 -1.59 3.22 -24.62
CA GLY A 38 -1.25 2.44 -25.82
C GLY A 38 0.25 2.18 -26.01
N LYS A 39 1.10 2.61 -25.06
CA LYS A 39 2.57 2.59 -25.15
C LYS A 39 3.18 1.72 -24.07
N ASN A 40 4.42 1.28 -24.28
CA ASN A 40 5.18 0.60 -23.23
C ASN A 40 5.49 1.59 -22.09
N PRO A 41 5.34 1.16 -20.82
CA PRO A 41 5.65 2.01 -19.67
C PRO A 41 7.12 2.41 -19.67
N PRO A 42 7.44 3.70 -19.50
CA PRO A 42 8.81 4.16 -19.35
C PRO A 42 9.40 3.48 -18.10
N ALA A 43 10.56 2.85 -18.28
CA ALA A 43 11.10 1.87 -17.32
C ALA A 43 11.58 2.50 -16.00
N ASN A 44 11.56 3.82 -15.84
CA ASN A 44 12.15 4.47 -14.68
C ASN A 44 11.49 5.81 -14.32
N PRO A 45 10.75 5.90 -13.20
CA PRO A 45 10.24 7.16 -12.64
C PRO A 45 11.34 8.07 -12.06
N ALA A 46 12.58 7.59 -11.98
CA ALA A 46 13.75 8.33 -11.50
C ALA A 46 14.67 8.79 -12.64
N ASP A 47 14.14 8.88 -13.87
CA ASP A 47 14.90 9.36 -15.01
C ASP A 47 15.38 10.80 -14.75
N PRO A 48 16.70 11.07 -14.69
CA PRO A 48 17.23 12.40 -14.34
C PRO A 48 16.97 13.47 -15.40
N ASP A 49 16.41 13.10 -16.56
CA ASP A 49 15.93 14.02 -17.61
C ASP A 49 14.54 14.61 -17.33
N VAL A 50 13.89 14.23 -16.23
CA VAL A 50 12.59 14.81 -15.84
C VAL A 50 12.80 16.15 -15.14
N SER A 51 12.26 17.22 -15.73
CA SER A 51 12.28 18.54 -15.10
C SER A 51 11.66 18.50 -13.69
N LEU A 52 12.21 19.27 -12.74
CA LEU A 52 11.74 19.29 -11.34
C LEU A 52 10.20 19.44 -11.20
N PRO A 53 9.51 20.28 -12.00
CA PRO A 53 8.04 20.37 -11.96
C PRO A 53 7.34 19.07 -12.37
N GLU A 54 7.87 18.36 -13.36
CA GLU A 54 7.30 17.12 -13.86
C GLU A 54 7.50 15.97 -12.86
N ALA A 55 8.65 15.93 -12.19
CA ALA A 55 8.89 14.99 -11.08
C ALA A 55 7.91 15.22 -9.92
N ILE A 56 7.65 16.48 -9.55
CA ILE A 56 6.66 16.83 -8.51
C ILE A 56 5.26 16.38 -8.92
N MET A 57 4.85 16.63 -10.17
CA MET A 57 3.53 16.21 -10.66
C MET A 57 3.38 14.69 -10.66
N TRP A 58 4.42 13.96 -11.07
CA TRP A 58 4.45 12.51 -11.02
C TRP A 58 4.37 11.98 -9.58
N ALA A 59 5.13 12.57 -8.67
CA ALA A 59 5.12 12.22 -7.26
C ALA A 59 3.77 12.49 -6.60
N ALA A 60 3.13 13.62 -6.92
CA ALA A 60 1.81 13.97 -6.40
C ALA A 60 0.75 12.97 -6.89
N LEU A 61 0.68 12.74 -8.21
CA LEU A 61 -0.25 11.77 -8.81
C LEU A 61 -0.08 10.38 -8.23
N SER A 62 1.16 9.89 -8.19
CA SER A 62 1.44 8.53 -7.71
C SER A 62 1.29 8.41 -6.20
N GLY A 63 1.69 9.43 -5.44
CA GLY A 63 1.46 9.50 -4.00
C GLY A 63 -0.03 9.42 -3.66
N THR A 64 -0.88 10.18 -4.37
CA THR A 64 -2.34 10.12 -4.19
C THR A 64 -2.89 8.75 -4.54
N LEU A 65 -2.51 8.18 -5.69
CA LEU A 65 -2.99 6.86 -6.11
C LEU A 65 -2.57 5.75 -5.12
N ILE A 66 -1.31 5.75 -4.69
CA ILE A 66 -0.80 4.80 -3.69
C ILE A 66 -1.52 4.98 -2.35
N GLY A 67 -1.76 6.23 -1.93
CA GLY A 67 -2.50 6.54 -0.71
C GLY A 67 -3.92 5.98 -0.73
N VAL A 68 -4.66 6.22 -1.82
CA VAL A 68 -6.02 5.69 -2.01
C VAL A 68 -6.01 4.16 -2.04
N ALA A 69 -5.08 3.56 -2.78
CA ALA A 69 -4.96 2.10 -2.83
C ALA A 69 -4.69 1.51 -1.44
N ARG A 70 -3.79 2.11 -0.66
CA ARG A 70 -3.49 1.70 0.72
C ARG A 70 -4.72 1.79 1.61
N MET A 71 -5.46 2.91 1.55
CA MET A 71 -6.69 3.11 2.32
C MET A 71 -7.75 2.04 2.01
N LEU A 72 -7.97 1.76 0.72
CA LEU A 72 -8.92 0.74 0.30
C LEU A 72 -8.47 -0.66 0.73
N ALA A 73 -7.18 -0.97 0.62
CA ALA A 73 -6.61 -2.25 1.03
C ALA A 73 -6.76 -2.47 2.55
N THR A 74 -6.41 -1.51 3.39
CA THR A 74 -6.59 -1.61 4.85
C THR A 74 -8.05 -1.72 5.23
N ARG A 75 -8.94 -0.95 4.59
CA ARG A 75 -10.39 -1.04 4.83
C ARG A 75 -10.93 -2.43 4.47
N ARG A 76 -10.50 -3.00 3.35
CA ARG A 76 -10.91 -4.34 2.91
C ARG A 76 -10.36 -5.43 3.82
N ALA A 77 -9.09 -5.33 4.21
CA ALA A 77 -8.48 -6.26 5.17
C ALA A 77 -9.23 -6.26 6.51
N ALA A 78 -9.57 -5.08 7.03
CA ALA A 78 -10.36 -4.94 8.25
C ALA A 78 -11.76 -5.53 8.12
N THR A 79 -12.44 -5.28 6.99
CA THR A 79 -13.78 -5.81 6.74
C THR A 79 -13.74 -7.33 6.58
N TYR A 80 -12.73 -7.87 5.89
CA TYR A 80 -12.54 -9.30 5.72
C TYR A 80 -12.25 -9.99 7.06
N TYR A 81 -11.37 -9.39 7.88
CA TYR A 81 -11.09 -9.87 9.23
C TYR A 81 -12.39 -9.91 10.05
N ALA A 82 -13.10 -8.79 10.13
CA ALA A 82 -14.39 -8.70 10.85
C ALA A 82 -15.43 -9.71 10.35
N LYS A 83 -15.46 -9.99 9.03
CA LYS A 83 -16.36 -10.98 8.43
C LYS A 83 -15.95 -12.42 8.73
N SER A 84 -14.65 -12.68 8.90
CA SER A 84 -14.09 -14.01 9.20
C SER A 84 -14.06 -14.36 10.69
N THR A 85 -13.89 -13.37 11.57
CA THR A 85 -13.78 -13.58 13.03
C THR A 85 -15.00 -13.12 13.81
N GLY A 86 -15.99 -12.49 13.16
CA GLY A 86 -17.22 -11.98 13.77
C GLY A 86 -17.02 -10.74 14.65
N HIS A 87 -15.79 -10.27 14.85
CA HIS A 87 -15.43 -9.15 15.71
C HIS A 87 -14.40 -8.27 15.00
N LEU A 88 -14.55 -6.94 15.06
CA LEU A 88 -13.54 -6.02 14.52
C LEU A 88 -12.19 -6.21 15.26
N PRO A 89 -11.04 -6.17 14.55
CA PRO A 89 -9.75 -6.23 15.21
C PRO A 89 -9.64 -5.09 16.25
N PRO A 90 -9.02 -5.32 17.42
CA PRO A 90 -9.07 -4.40 18.57
C PRO A 90 -8.52 -2.99 18.27
N GLN A 91 -7.71 -2.84 17.23
CA GLN A 91 -7.13 -1.56 16.78
C GLN A 91 -8.11 -0.69 15.96
N LEU A 92 -9.27 -1.23 15.58
CA LEU A 92 -10.32 -0.55 14.80
C LEU A 92 -11.66 -0.50 15.57
N GLN A 93 -11.67 -0.96 16.83
CA GLN A 93 -12.78 -0.69 17.72
C GLN A 93 -12.81 0.82 17.99
N LYS A 94 -14.00 1.40 17.83
CA LYS A 94 -14.25 2.83 18.04
C LYS A 94 -13.95 3.18 19.49
N ASP A 95 -12.80 3.78 19.72
CA ASP A 95 -12.19 4.16 20.99
C ASP A 95 -12.85 5.40 21.62
N GLY A 96 -14.13 5.64 21.33
CA GLY A 96 -14.88 6.79 21.83
C GLY A 96 -14.43 8.15 21.25
N GLN A 97 -13.41 8.18 20.39
CA GLN A 97 -13.03 9.38 19.63
C GLN A 97 -14.04 9.66 18.53
N ASP A 98 -15.13 10.33 18.89
CA ASP A 98 -15.96 11.04 17.94
C ASP A 98 -15.16 12.25 17.43
N ALA A 99 -14.57 12.15 16.23
CA ALA A 99 -13.81 13.25 15.61
C ALA A 99 -14.61 14.57 15.46
N LYS A 100 -15.93 14.50 15.58
CA LYS A 100 -16.88 15.62 15.61
C LYS A 100 -17.03 16.29 16.99
N ASN A 101 -16.69 15.59 18.07
CA ASN A 101 -16.86 16.00 19.47
C ASN A 101 -15.55 16.06 20.26
N ALA A 102 -14.42 15.64 19.66
CA ALA A 102 -13.11 15.69 20.30
C ALA A 102 -12.66 17.15 20.45
N PRO A 103 -12.42 17.67 21.67
CA PRO A 103 -11.86 18.99 21.84
C PRO A 103 -10.47 19.03 21.19
N ALA A 104 -10.22 20.05 20.37
CA ALA A 104 -8.90 20.25 19.77
C ALA A 104 -7.85 20.39 20.89
N PRO A 105 -6.66 19.77 20.76
CA PRO A 105 -5.62 19.90 21.77
C PRO A 105 -5.22 21.37 21.88
N THR A 106 -5.52 21.98 23.03
CA THR A 106 -5.05 23.31 23.39
C THR A 106 -3.55 23.21 23.69
N SER A 107 -2.73 23.88 22.87
CA SER A 107 -1.30 24.09 23.16
C SER A 107 -1.12 25.07 24.31
#